data_AF-A0A4R4IJJ8-F1
#
_entry.id   AF-A0A4R4IJJ8-F1
#
_cell.length_a   1.000
_cell.length_b   1.000
_cell.length_c   1.000
_cell.angle_alpha   90.00
_cell.angle_beta   90.00
_cell.angle_gamma   90.00
#
_symmetry.space_group_name_H-M   'P 1'
#
loop_
_entity.id
_entity.type
_entity.pdbx_description
1 polymer ?
#
loop_
_entity_poly.entity_id
_entity_poly.type
_entity_poly.pdbx_seq_one_letter_code
_entity_poly.pdbx_strand_id
1 'polypeptide(L)'
;GGLLKSAGDLTLDTQGELLTNLNSGKTGGIISAGNVKLTAQGINNEAGWIHADKNLTLDVQQGTITNRNSQPEQGISGQGTPTIAAGTINNHHGTITANQQLKVTSSGTVNNTGGKIVSQNQQLTMNTGELHNTSGLLQSKTTLSLNTHGQKLTNTQSGNNLGIRSGSDLTLEAGEIDNTAGKIDSQGETTLTSQNLNNTDG
;
A
#
# COMPACT_ATOMS: atom_id res chain seq x y z
N GLY A 1 1.38 20.81 -9.88
CA GLY A 1 2.51 20.00 -10.38
C GLY A 1 2.40 19.81 -11.88
N GLY A 2 3.36 19.10 -12.47
CA GLY A 2 3.28 18.69 -13.88
C GLY A 2 2.19 17.65 -14.13
N LEU A 3 1.83 17.45 -15.40
CA LEU A 3 0.89 16.42 -15.85
C LEU A 3 1.54 15.62 -16.97
N LEU A 4 1.61 14.30 -16.77
CA LEU A 4 1.99 13.34 -17.78
C LEU A 4 0.80 12.37 -17.95
N LYS A 5 0.14 12.44 -19.10
CA LYS A 5 -1.12 11.74 -19.36
C LYS A 5 -1.05 10.90 -20.64
N SER A 6 -1.54 9.66 -20.57
CA SER A 6 -1.73 8.77 -21.74
C SER A 6 -3.20 8.39 -21.93
N ALA A 7 -3.66 8.30 -23.18
CA ALA A 7 -4.97 7.75 -23.54
C ALA A 7 -4.95 6.22 -23.76
N GLY A 8 -3.75 5.64 -23.89
CA GLY A 8 -3.52 4.21 -23.97
C GLY A 8 -2.65 3.74 -22.82
N ASP A 9 -1.83 2.72 -23.02
CA ASP A 9 -0.87 2.29 -22.02
C ASP A 9 0.26 3.31 -21.86
N LEU A 10 0.89 3.29 -20.69
CA LEU A 10 1.96 4.20 -20.32
C LEU A 10 3.11 3.41 -19.69
N THR A 11 4.28 3.43 -20.33
CA THR A 11 5.50 2.84 -19.78
C THR A 11 6.50 3.94 -19.50
N LEU A 12 7.02 3.97 -18.27
CA LEU A 12 8.09 4.86 -17.84
C LEU A 12 9.21 3.99 -17.26
N ASP A 13 10.42 4.24 -17.72
CA ASP A 13 11.63 3.61 -17.23
C ASP A 13 12.65 4.72 -17.01
N THR A 14 13.07 4.94 -15.77
CA THR A 14 14.08 5.95 -15.44
C THR A 14 15.51 5.44 -15.59
N GLN A 15 15.72 4.22 -16.09
CA GLN A 15 17.02 3.62 -16.34
C GLN A 15 17.93 3.60 -15.10
N GLY A 16 17.33 3.33 -13.93
CA GLY A 16 18.06 3.27 -12.65
C GLY A 16 18.10 4.60 -11.88
N GLU A 17 17.34 5.61 -12.30
CA GLU A 17 17.27 6.89 -11.61
C GLU A 17 16.00 7.05 -10.74
N LEU A 18 15.98 8.12 -9.93
CA LEU A 18 14.82 8.50 -9.12
C LEU A 18 13.72 9.13 -9.99
N LEU A 19 12.50 8.60 -9.92
CA LEU A 19 11.32 9.27 -10.43
C LEU A 19 10.76 10.25 -9.40
N THR A 20 10.56 11.51 -9.78
CA THR A 20 10.02 12.56 -8.90
C THR A 20 8.67 13.08 -9.41
N ASN A 21 7.61 12.85 -8.65
CA ASN A 21 6.24 13.28 -8.94
C ASN A 21 5.65 13.98 -7.71
N LEU A 22 5.94 15.28 -7.56
CA LEU A 22 5.61 16.04 -6.36
C LEU A 22 4.46 17.04 -6.59
N ASN A 23 3.68 17.28 -5.54
CA ASN A 23 2.73 18.40 -5.48
C ASN A 23 1.84 18.49 -6.73
N SER A 24 1.29 17.35 -7.13
CA SER A 24 0.53 17.17 -8.36
C SER A 24 -0.74 18.03 -8.41
N GLY A 25 -1.29 18.39 -7.25
CA GLY A 25 -2.61 19.03 -7.16
C GLY A 25 -3.72 18.01 -7.42
N LYS A 26 -4.87 18.46 -7.91
CA LYS A 26 -6.03 17.59 -8.21
C LYS A 26 -6.05 17.04 -9.64
N THR A 27 -5.30 17.68 -10.54
CA THR A 27 -5.37 17.41 -11.99
C THR A 27 -4.01 17.11 -12.62
N GLY A 28 -2.93 17.18 -11.84
CA GLY A 28 -1.58 16.81 -12.26
C GLY A 28 -1.20 15.40 -11.82
N GLY A 29 -0.01 14.96 -12.19
CA GLY A 29 0.51 13.64 -11.85
C GLY A 29 0.85 12.80 -13.08
N ILE A 30 0.99 11.49 -12.86
CA ILE A 30 1.27 10.48 -13.89
C ILE A 30 0.01 9.65 -14.04
N ILE A 31 -0.71 9.81 -15.16
CA ILE A 31 -2.07 9.31 -15.32
C ILE A 31 -2.19 8.58 -16.66
N SER A 32 -2.89 7.45 -16.68
CA SER A 32 -3.13 6.67 -17.90
C SER A 32 -4.55 6.14 -17.96
N ALA A 33 -5.21 6.25 -19.11
CA ALA A 33 -6.46 5.55 -19.39
C ALA A 33 -6.26 4.05 -19.69
N GLY A 34 -5.01 3.63 -19.92
CA GLY A 34 -4.61 2.24 -20.05
C GLY A 34 -3.88 1.72 -18.81
N ASN A 35 -2.99 0.77 -19.06
CA ASN A 35 -2.07 0.29 -18.04
C ASN A 35 -0.98 1.35 -17.76
N VAL A 36 -0.40 1.30 -16.56
CA VAL A 36 0.84 2.00 -16.23
C VAL A 36 1.87 0.98 -15.79
N LYS A 37 3.06 1.02 -16.40
CA LYS A 37 4.25 0.33 -15.93
C LYS A 37 5.33 1.36 -15.64
N LEU A 38 5.78 1.42 -14.39
CA LEU A 38 6.83 2.32 -13.91
C LEU A 38 7.97 1.49 -13.35
N THR A 39 9.14 1.63 -13.97
CA THR A 39 10.40 1.05 -13.48
C THR A 39 11.36 2.17 -13.11
N ALA A 40 11.90 2.12 -11.89
CA ALA A 40 12.84 3.13 -11.39
C ALA A 40 13.73 2.58 -10.26
N GLN A 41 14.78 3.32 -9.86
CA GLN A 41 15.54 3.01 -8.64
C GLN A 41 14.88 3.57 -7.38
N GLY A 42 13.94 4.49 -7.55
CA GLY A 42 13.10 5.02 -6.48
C GLY A 42 11.94 5.80 -7.07
N ILE A 43 10.86 5.96 -6.30
CA ILE A 43 9.73 6.81 -6.66
C ILE A 43 9.47 7.76 -5.49
N ASN A 44 9.51 9.06 -5.75
CA ASN A 44 9.03 10.07 -4.83
C ASN A 44 7.71 10.64 -5.33
N ASN A 45 6.61 10.24 -4.69
CA ASN A 45 5.23 10.62 -4.96
C ASN A 45 4.62 11.44 -3.80
N GLU A 46 5.41 12.28 -3.12
CA GLU A 46 4.90 13.13 -2.04
C GLU A 46 3.91 14.21 -2.56
N ALA A 47 2.69 14.19 -2.03
CA ALA A 47 1.54 14.94 -2.55
C ALA A 47 1.36 14.79 -4.08
N GLY A 48 1.82 13.66 -4.62
CA GLY A 48 1.78 13.29 -6.03
C GLY A 48 0.61 12.37 -6.33
N TRP A 49 0.25 12.26 -7.61
CA TRP A 49 -0.74 11.30 -8.08
C TRP A 49 -0.15 10.40 -9.16
N ILE A 50 -0.23 9.10 -8.95
CA ILE A 50 0.08 8.05 -9.93
C ILE A 50 -1.18 7.22 -10.11
N HIS A 51 -1.66 7.13 -11.36
CA HIS A 51 -2.95 6.54 -11.67
C HIS A 51 -3.00 5.72 -12.96
N ALA A 52 -3.70 4.59 -12.91
CA ALA A 52 -4.08 3.81 -14.09
C ALA A 52 -5.58 3.46 -14.06
N ASP A 53 -6.29 3.71 -15.16
CA ASP A 53 -7.67 3.21 -15.36
C ASP A 53 -7.72 1.70 -15.63
N LYS A 54 -6.55 1.05 -15.79
CA LYS A 54 -6.39 -0.40 -15.82
C LYS A 54 -5.38 -0.85 -14.78
N ASN A 55 -4.43 -1.71 -15.15
CA ASN A 55 -3.44 -2.24 -14.21
C ASN A 55 -2.31 -1.24 -13.99
N LEU A 56 -1.85 -1.15 -12.75
CA LEU A 56 -0.70 -0.36 -12.36
C LEU A 56 0.42 -1.32 -11.92
N THR A 57 1.61 -1.18 -12.48
CA THR A 57 2.80 -1.89 -12.02
C THR A 57 3.85 -0.88 -11.64
N LEU A 58 4.26 -0.90 -10.37
CA LEU A 58 5.41 -0.16 -9.86
C LEU A 58 6.50 -1.17 -9.51
N ASP A 59 7.60 -1.14 -10.24
CA ASP A 59 8.77 -1.97 -9.98
C ASP A 59 9.96 -1.06 -9.66
N VAL A 60 10.31 -1.02 -8.38
CA VAL A 60 11.37 -0.16 -7.86
C VAL A 60 12.54 -0.98 -7.32
N GLN A 61 12.59 -2.27 -7.66
CA GLN A 61 13.66 -3.19 -7.28
C GLN A 61 13.91 -3.13 -5.76
N GLN A 62 15.15 -2.86 -5.34
CA GLN A 62 15.54 -2.67 -3.93
C GLN A 62 15.42 -1.21 -3.44
N GLY A 63 14.84 -0.35 -4.27
CA GLY A 63 14.64 1.07 -4.00
C GLY A 63 13.49 1.39 -3.06
N THR A 64 13.24 2.69 -2.88
CA THR A 64 12.17 3.20 -2.01
C THR A 64 11.03 3.80 -2.81
N ILE A 65 9.79 3.47 -2.43
CA ILE A 65 8.61 4.26 -2.77
C ILE A 65 8.29 5.19 -1.61
N THR A 66 8.37 6.50 -1.83
CA THR A 66 7.83 7.51 -0.93
C THR A 66 6.47 7.96 -1.47
N ASN A 67 5.39 7.60 -0.79
CA ASN A 67 4.03 8.02 -1.10
C ASN A 67 3.42 8.69 0.12
N ARG A 68 3.75 9.96 0.34
CA ARG A 68 3.39 10.68 1.57
C ARG A 68 2.42 11.82 1.32
N ASN A 69 1.72 12.22 2.37
CA ASN A 69 0.92 13.44 2.42
C ASN A 69 -0.13 13.53 1.30
N SER A 70 -0.70 12.39 0.91
CA SER A 70 -1.70 12.32 -0.16
C SER A 70 -2.96 13.08 0.24
N GLN A 71 -3.35 14.07 -0.57
CA GLN A 71 -4.64 14.74 -0.48
C GLN A 71 -5.73 13.91 -1.21
N PRO A 72 -7.02 14.30 -1.15
CA PRO A 72 -8.02 13.72 -2.02
C PRO A 72 -7.57 13.78 -3.49
N GLU A 73 -7.80 12.70 -4.24
CA GLU A 73 -7.35 12.52 -5.63
C GLU A 73 -5.82 12.45 -5.81
N GLN A 74 -5.08 12.14 -4.75
CA GLN A 74 -3.64 11.89 -4.79
C GLN A 74 -3.27 10.53 -4.19
N GLY A 75 -1.99 10.21 -4.29
CA GLY A 75 -1.42 8.92 -3.89
C GLY A 75 -1.18 8.01 -5.09
N ILE A 76 -1.20 6.71 -4.83
CA ILE A 76 -1.01 5.67 -5.84
C ILE A 76 -2.34 4.94 -5.97
N SER A 77 -2.86 4.85 -7.20
CA SER A 77 -4.21 4.30 -7.42
C SER A 77 -4.32 3.56 -8.75
N GLY A 78 -5.15 2.52 -8.79
CA GLY A 78 -5.51 1.88 -10.06
C GLY A 78 -6.90 1.26 -10.05
N GLN A 79 -7.62 1.35 -11.16
CA GLN A 79 -8.94 0.73 -11.32
C GLN A 79 -8.87 -0.78 -11.61
N GLY A 80 -7.72 -1.24 -12.10
CA GLY A 80 -7.37 -2.64 -12.30
C GLY A 80 -6.80 -3.29 -11.03
N THR A 81 -5.75 -4.09 -11.24
CA THR A 81 -5.01 -4.77 -10.18
C THR A 81 -3.59 -4.21 -10.02
N PRO A 82 -3.38 -3.19 -9.16
CA PRO A 82 -2.05 -2.69 -8.88
C PRO A 82 -1.13 -3.77 -8.29
N THR A 83 0.08 -3.84 -8.84
CA THR A 83 1.19 -4.64 -8.31
C THR A 83 2.35 -3.71 -7.98
N ILE A 84 2.78 -3.71 -6.73
CA ILE A 84 3.84 -2.84 -6.22
C ILE A 84 4.96 -3.73 -5.69
N ALA A 85 6.17 -3.56 -6.23
CA ALA A 85 7.38 -4.23 -5.78
C ALA A 85 8.46 -3.19 -5.45
N ALA A 86 8.98 -3.20 -4.23
CA ALA A 86 9.99 -2.24 -3.75
C ALA A 86 10.93 -2.86 -2.71
N GLY A 87 12.02 -2.16 -2.39
CA GLY A 87 12.84 -2.44 -1.22
C GLY A 87 12.15 -1.97 0.06
N THR A 88 11.67 -0.73 0.06
CA THR A 88 10.88 -0.17 1.16
C THR A 88 9.73 0.69 0.64
N ILE A 89 8.67 0.80 1.42
CA ILE A 89 7.50 1.62 1.07
C ILE A 89 7.19 2.55 2.25
N ASN A 90 7.26 3.85 2.01
CA ASN A 90 6.85 4.87 2.96
C ASN A 90 5.52 5.48 2.52
N ASN A 91 4.43 4.95 3.04
CA ASN A 91 3.06 5.41 2.83
C ASN A 91 2.54 6.30 3.99
N HIS A 92 3.43 7.03 4.67
CA HIS A 92 3.08 7.84 5.83
C HIS A 92 2.15 9.01 5.44
N HIS A 93 0.96 9.06 6.03
CA HIS A 93 -0.15 9.93 5.58
C HIS A 93 -0.43 9.84 4.08
N GLY A 94 -0.10 8.69 3.48
CA GLY A 94 -0.29 8.41 2.06
C GLY A 94 -1.52 7.56 1.81
N THR A 95 -1.89 7.45 0.53
CA THR A 95 -2.96 6.56 0.07
C THR A 95 -2.48 5.68 -1.07
N ILE A 96 -2.64 4.37 -0.92
CA ILE A 96 -2.48 3.35 -1.96
C ILE A 96 -3.82 2.64 -2.11
N THR A 97 -4.41 2.67 -3.29
CA THR A 97 -5.74 2.10 -3.55
C THR A 97 -5.79 1.26 -4.81
N ALA A 98 -6.59 0.21 -4.76
CA ALA A 98 -6.99 -0.57 -5.91
C ALA A 98 -8.51 -0.70 -5.93
N ASN A 99 -9.12 -0.53 -7.09
CA ASN A 99 -10.54 -0.87 -7.24
C ASN A 99 -10.73 -2.40 -7.21
N GLN A 100 -9.85 -3.16 -7.86
CA GLN A 100 -9.82 -4.63 -7.78
C GLN A 100 -8.72 -5.09 -6.81
N GLN A 101 -8.00 -6.17 -7.13
CA GLN A 101 -6.98 -6.75 -6.25
C GLN A 101 -5.78 -5.80 -6.09
N LEU A 102 -5.22 -5.75 -4.88
CA LEU A 102 -3.97 -5.04 -4.61
C LEU A 102 -2.91 -6.05 -4.17
N LYS A 103 -1.77 -6.08 -4.86
CA LYS A 103 -0.59 -6.86 -4.46
C LYS A 103 0.55 -5.91 -4.09
N VAL A 104 1.07 -6.06 -2.88
CA VAL A 104 2.24 -5.33 -2.39
C VAL A 104 3.34 -6.32 -2.01
N THR A 105 4.54 -6.09 -2.51
CA THR A 105 5.74 -6.87 -2.18
C THR A 105 6.85 -5.89 -1.81
N SER A 106 7.39 -6.03 -0.60
CA SER A 106 8.47 -5.21 -0.08
C SER A 106 9.53 -6.11 0.56
N SER A 107 10.79 -6.00 0.16
CA SER A 107 11.86 -6.80 0.79
C SER A 107 12.24 -6.29 2.19
N GLY A 108 11.90 -5.03 2.49
CA GLY A 108 12.09 -4.39 3.78
C GLY A 108 10.80 -3.74 4.30
N THR A 109 10.97 -2.69 5.11
CA THR A 109 9.89 -2.06 5.87
C THR A 109 8.82 -1.43 4.98
N VAL A 110 7.56 -1.67 5.34
CA VAL A 110 6.41 -0.89 4.87
C VAL A 110 5.90 -0.03 6.02
N ASN A 111 5.97 1.30 5.85
CA ASN A 111 5.45 2.26 6.81
C ASN A 111 4.12 2.82 6.31
N ASN A 112 3.02 2.36 6.89
CA ASN A 112 1.65 2.83 6.67
C ASN A 112 1.12 3.69 7.83
N THR A 113 2.00 4.34 8.60
CA THR A 113 1.59 5.18 9.74
C THR A 113 0.71 6.34 9.27
N GLY A 114 -0.50 6.46 9.82
CA GLY A 114 -1.46 7.47 9.38
C GLY A 114 -1.93 7.32 7.93
N GLY A 115 -1.56 6.23 7.26
CA GLY A 115 -1.76 5.98 5.83
C GLY A 115 -2.88 4.97 5.56
N LYS A 116 -3.16 4.77 4.27
CA LYS A 116 -4.18 3.83 3.79
C LYS A 116 -3.62 2.94 2.69
N ILE A 117 -3.82 1.62 2.80
CA ILE A 117 -3.59 0.63 1.75
C ILE A 117 -4.88 -0.19 1.62
N VAL A 118 -5.61 -0.01 0.51
CA VAL A 118 -6.99 -0.49 0.39
C VAL A 118 -7.24 -1.18 -0.96
N SER A 119 -7.80 -2.38 -0.93
CA SER A 119 -8.51 -2.99 -2.06
C SER A 119 -10.02 -2.81 -1.87
N GLN A 120 -10.67 -2.15 -2.83
CA GLN A 120 -12.07 -1.71 -2.68
C GLN A 120 -13.09 -2.81 -2.99
N ASN A 121 -12.79 -3.73 -3.90
CA ASN A 121 -13.74 -4.78 -4.32
C ASN A 121 -13.19 -6.21 -4.30
N GLN A 122 -11.88 -6.40 -4.13
CA GLN A 122 -11.25 -7.71 -4.18
C GLN A 122 -10.26 -7.88 -3.03
N GLN A 123 -9.25 -8.74 -3.19
CA GLN A 123 -8.33 -9.10 -2.14
C GLN A 123 -7.15 -8.12 -2.02
N LEU A 124 -6.63 -8.00 -0.80
CA LEU A 124 -5.33 -7.38 -0.51
C LEU A 124 -4.34 -8.49 -0.16
N THR A 125 -3.21 -8.53 -0.86
CA THR A 125 -2.10 -9.45 -0.57
C THR A 125 -0.83 -8.65 -0.33
N MET A 126 -0.19 -8.86 0.82
CA MET A 126 1.03 -8.18 1.20
C MET A 126 2.10 -9.18 1.64
N ASN A 127 3.29 -9.04 1.05
CA ASN A 127 4.50 -9.77 1.43
C ASN A 127 5.55 -8.71 1.78
N THR A 128 5.91 -8.58 3.05
CA THR A 128 6.74 -7.46 3.53
C THR A 128 7.86 -7.95 4.44
N GLY A 129 8.81 -7.06 4.74
CA GLY A 129 9.57 -7.13 5.99
C GLY A 129 8.72 -6.60 7.15
N GLU A 130 9.31 -5.76 8.01
CA GLU A 130 8.56 -5.07 9.07
C GLU A 130 7.39 -4.24 8.50
N LEU A 131 6.28 -4.20 9.22
CA LEU A 131 5.10 -3.42 8.84
C LEU A 131 4.66 -2.53 10.00
N HIS A 132 4.62 -1.21 9.75
CA HIS A 132 4.09 -0.22 10.69
C HIS A 132 2.73 0.28 10.20
N ASN A 133 1.67 -0.02 10.94
CA ASN A 133 0.29 0.39 10.67
C ASN A 133 -0.31 1.23 11.82
N THR A 134 0.52 1.98 12.54
CA THR A 134 0.05 2.85 13.64
C THR A 134 -0.87 3.94 13.12
N SER A 135 -2.09 4.03 13.66
CA SER A 135 -3.14 4.91 13.12
C SER A 135 -3.33 4.78 11.60
N GLY A 136 -3.02 3.60 11.04
CA GLY A 136 -3.10 3.30 9.62
C GLY A 136 -4.22 2.34 9.30
N LEU A 137 -4.64 2.30 8.04
CA LEU A 137 -5.66 1.37 7.53
C LEU A 137 -5.06 0.42 6.50
N LEU A 138 -5.21 -0.88 6.76
CA LEU A 138 -5.04 -1.96 5.79
C LEU A 138 -6.40 -2.60 5.59
N GLN A 139 -6.97 -2.50 4.38
CA GLN A 139 -8.33 -2.96 4.14
C GLN A 139 -8.46 -3.77 2.85
N SER A 140 -9.22 -4.85 2.95
CA SER A 140 -9.69 -5.64 1.82
C SER A 140 -11.21 -5.74 1.85
N LYS A 141 -11.85 -5.73 0.68
CA LYS A 141 -13.29 -6.04 0.58
C LYS A 141 -13.57 -7.53 0.66
N THR A 142 -12.63 -8.34 0.21
CA THR A 142 -12.70 -9.81 0.32
C THR A 142 -11.61 -10.26 1.29
N THR A 143 -10.78 -11.24 0.92
CA THR A 143 -9.71 -11.77 1.74
C THR A 143 -8.57 -10.76 1.91
N LEU A 144 -7.97 -10.72 3.10
CA LEU A 144 -6.71 -10.02 3.36
C LEU A 144 -5.67 -11.06 3.77
N SER A 145 -4.56 -11.11 3.04
CA SER A 145 -3.42 -11.97 3.37
C SER A 145 -2.18 -11.09 3.54
N LEU A 146 -1.51 -11.22 4.69
CA LEU A 146 -0.30 -10.48 5.02
C LEU A 146 0.72 -11.43 5.66
N ASN A 147 1.92 -11.46 5.07
CA ASN A 147 3.07 -12.19 5.60
C ASN A 147 4.26 -11.24 5.74
N THR A 148 4.80 -11.10 6.95
CA THR A 148 6.01 -10.30 7.24
C THR A 148 7.29 -11.12 7.28
N HIS A 149 7.23 -12.40 6.93
CA HIS A 149 8.34 -13.37 6.89
C HIS A 149 9.10 -13.44 8.23
N GLY A 150 8.34 -13.49 9.32
CA GLY A 150 8.89 -13.53 10.68
C GLY A 150 9.35 -12.18 11.24
N GLN A 151 9.12 -11.07 10.53
CA GLN A 151 9.40 -9.71 11.03
C GLN A 151 8.22 -9.16 11.86
N LYS A 152 8.43 -8.02 12.53
CA LYS A 152 7.42 -7.39 13.38
C LYS A 152 6.28 -6.73 12.57
N LEU A 153 5.06 -6.95 13.03
CA LEU A 153 3.85 -6.25 12.63
C LEU A 153 3.37 -5.35 13.78
N THR A 154 3.43 -4.03 13.58
CA THR A 154 2.89 -3.04 14.53
C THR A 154 1.56 -2.51 14.00
N ASN A 155 0.45 -2.85 14.66
CA ASN A 155 -0.91 -2.42 14.34
C ASN A 155 -1.55 -1.71 15.54
N THR A 156 -1.16 -0.47 15.80
CA THR A 156 -1.51 0.23 17.04
C THR A 156 -2.36 1.48 16.80
N GLN A 157 -3.03 1.98 17.84
CA GLN A 157 -3.78 3.25 17.82
C GLN A 157 -4.84 3.33 16.68
N SER A 158 -5.59 2.26 16.47
CA SER A 158 -6.51 2.14 15.33
C SER A 158 -7.83 2.90 15.51
N GLY A 159 -8.25 3.11 16.76
CA GLY A 159 -9.60 3.62 17.05
C GLY A 159 -10.69 2.79 16.34
N ASN A 160 -11.79 3.43 15.94
CA ASN A 160 -12.95 2.69 15.42
C ASN A 160 -12.84 2.31 13.93
N ASN A 161 -12.11 3.11 13.13
CA ASN A 161 -12.19 3.08 11.66
C ASN A 161 -10.87 2.70 10.96
N LEU A 162 -9.80 2.46 11.71
CA LEU A 162 -8.49 2.09 11.18
C LEU A 162 -8.14 0.65 11.60
N GLY A 163 -6.86 0.27 11.46
CA GLY A 163 -6.36 -1.08 11.76
C GLY A 163 -6.30 -1.98 10.53
N ILE A 164 -6.36 -3.29 10.76
CA ILE A 164 -6.39 -4.32 9.73
C ILE A 164 -7.81 -4.84 9.60
N ARG A 165 -8.40 -4.75 8.40
CA ARG A 165 -9.81 -5.06 8.17
C ARG A 165 -10.00 -5.92 6.92
N SER A 166 -10.58 -7.09 7.10
CA SER A 166 -10.95 -8.00 6.01
C SER A 166 -12.46 -8.12 5.87
N GLY A 167 -12.98 -8.01 4.65
CA GLY A 167 -14.40 -8.25 4.36
C GLY A 167 -14.76 -9.72 4.14
N SER A 168 -13.77 -10.62 4.18
CA SER A 168 -13.89 -12.07 4.20
C SER A 168 -12.81 -12.62 5.15
N ASP A 169 -12.18 -13.74 4.82
CA ASP A 169 -11.11 -14.35 5.59
C ASP A 169 -9.89 -13.44 5.76
N LEU A 170 -9.18 -13.63 6.86
CA LEU A 170 -7.96 -12.92 7.21
C LEU A 170 -6.86 -13.93 7.54
N THR A 171 -5.71 -13.78 6.90
CA THR A 171 -4.50 -14.54 7.24
C THR A 171 -3.36 -13.57 7.53
N LEU A 172 -2.87 -13.57 8.78
CA LEU A 172 -1.69 -12.82 9.19
C LEU A 172 -0.59 -13.78 9.65
N GLU A 173 0.59 -13.65 9.08
CA GLU A 173 1.78 -14.38 9.48
C GLU A 173 2.90 -13.38 9.79
N ALA A 174 3.38 -13.37 11.03
CA ALA A 174 4.43 -12.47 11.47
C ALA A 174 5.32 -13.08 12.56
N GLY A 175 6.45 -12.45 12.87
CA GLY A 175 7.25 -12.88 14.02
C GLY A 175 6.62 -12.42 15.32
N GLU A 176 6.40 -11.11 15.42
CA GLU A 176 5.71 -10.46 16.53
C GLU A 176 4.54 -9.66 15.97
N ILE A 177 3.39 -9.71 16.66
CA ILE A 177 2.24 -8.86 16.39
C ILE A 177 2.02 -7.97 17.61
N ASP A 178 2.14 -6.66 17.43
CA ASP A 178 1.75 -5.65 18.40
C ASP A 178 0.43 -4.99 17.95
N ASN A 179 -0.67 -5.40 18.56
CA ASN A 179 -2.01 -4.86 18.37
C ASN A 179 -2.43 -3.92 19.54
N THR A 180 -1.48 -3.22 20.18
CA THR A 180 -1.78 -2.34 21.32
C THR A 180 -2.67 -1.15 20.92
N ALA A 181 -3.82 -0.99 21.57
CA ALA A 181 -4.86 -0.03 21.17
C ALA A 181 -5.20 -0.14 19.66
N GLY A 182 -5.01 -1.33 19.10
CA GLY A 182 -5.14 -1.65 17.70
C GLY A 182 -6.53 -2.16 17.35
N LYS A 183 -6.69 -2.63 16.11
CA LYS A 183 -7.87 -3.38 15.69
C LYS A 183 -7.49 -4.33 14.56
N ILE A 184 -7.80 -5.60 14.75
CA ILE A 184 -7.74 -6.63 13.71
C ILE A 184 -9.16 -7.19 13.57
N ASP A 185 -9.76 -7.04 12.40
CA ASP A 185 -11.18 -7.30 12.17
C ASP A 185 -11.38 -8.05 10.86
N SER A 186 -12.23 -9.07 10.87
CA SER A 186 -12.54 -9.92 9.72
C SER A 186 -14.01 -10.31 9.77
N GLN A 187 -14.63 -10.40 8.59
CA GLN A 187 -16.00 -10.91 8.45
C GLN A 187 -16.04 -12.42 8.12
N GLY A 188 -14.88 -13.09 8.10
CA GLY A 188 -14.73 -14.51 7.80
C GLY A 188 -13.79 -15.21 8.78
N GLU A 189 -13.14 -16.30 8.34
CA GLU A 189 -12.18 -17.02 9.16
C GLU A 189 -10.92 -16.17 9.38
N THR A 190 -10.44 -16.11 10.62
CA THR A 190 -9.20 -15.39 10.96
C THR A 190 -8.13 -16.38 11.43
N THR A 191 -7.03 -16.43 10.69
CA THR A 191 -5.81 -17.16 11.06
C THR A 191 -4.69 -16.18 11.37
N LEU A 192 -4.19 -16.22 12.61
CA LEU A 192 -3.04 -15.43 13.08
C LEU A 192 -1.91 -16.38 13.48
N THR A 193 -0.75 -16.24 12.84
CA THR A 193 0.46 -17.00 13.17
C THR A 193 1.54 -16.03 13.62
N SER A 194 1.98 -16.15 14.88
CA SER A 194 3.06 -15.33 15.45
C SER A 194 3.80 -16.05 16.56
N GLN A 195 5.07 -15.69 16.77
CA GLN A 195 5.85 -16.13 17.94
C GLN A 195 5.42 -15.39 19.21
N ASN A 196 5.07 -14.10 19.08
CA ASN A 196 4.55 -13.27 20.16
C ASN A 196 3.37 -12.42 19.67
N LEU A 197 2.36 -12.27 20.51
CA LEU A 197 1.19 -11.43 20.26
C LEU A 197 0.91 -10.56 21.50
N ASN A 198 0.96 -9.25 21.33
CA ASN A 198 0.47 -8.27 22.30
C ASN A 198 -0.86 -7.70 21.80
N ASN A 199 -1.95 -7.94 22.53
CA ASN A 199 -3.29 -7.43 22.24
C ASN A 199 -3.83 -6.53 23.38
N THR A 200 -2.97 -5.69 23.96
CA THR A 200 -3.37 -4.79 25.05
C THR A 200 -4.29 -3.69 24.51
N ASP A 201 -5.49 -3.52 25.06
CA ASP A 201 -6.47 -2.51 24.63
C ASP A 201 -6.93 -2.58 23.15
N GLY A 202 -6.73 -3.72 22.47
CA GLY A 202 -7.02 -3.91 21.03
C GLY A 202 -8.16 -4.85 20.69
#